data_AF-A0A520IV23-F1
#
_entry.id   AF-A0A520IV23-F1
#
_cell.length_a   1.000
_cell.length_b   1.000
_cell.length_c   1.000
_cell.angle_alpha   90.00
_cell.angle_beta   90.00
_cell.angle_gamma   90.00
#
_symmetry.space_group_name_H-M   'P 1'
#
loop_
_entity.id
_entity.type
_entity.pdbx_description
1 polymer ?
#
loop_
_entity_poly.entity_id
_entity_poly.type
_entity_poly.pdbx_seq_one_letter_code
_entity_poly.pdbx_strand_id
1 'polypeptide(L)'
;MAHALHPTLLAWLNGAGLPVSLIDPKGVTAREAVRILDCSEAGIATYRDILLDEGEGDPVFTARANGHPARLRYGFGDCACANAQSPKP
;
A
#
# COMPACT_ATOMS: atom_id res chain seq x y z
N MET A 1 -14.49 1.17 -5.71
CA MET A 1 -13.54 1.43 -4.61
C MET A 1 -12.46 0.37 -4.72
N ALA A 2 -11.24 0.75 -5.11
CA ALA A 2 -10.15 -0.18 -5.40
C ALA A 2 -9.45 -0.71 -4.13
N HIS A 3 -9.58 0.00 -3.00
CA HIS A 3 -8.96 -0.36 -1.72
C HIS A 3 -9.44 -1.72 -1.14
N ALA A 4 -10.59 -2.23 -1.61
CA ALA A 4 -11.11 -3.56 -1.26
C ALA A 4 -10.49 -4.71 -2.09
N LEU A 5 -9.67 -4.41 -3.10
CA LEU A 5 -9.07 -5.41 -4.01
C LEU A 5 -7.75 -5.99 -3.53
N HIS A 6 -7.17 -5.49 -2.42
CA HIS A 6 -5.87 -5.95 -1.93
C HIS A 6 -5.87 -6.39 -0.46
N PRO A 7 -6.71 -7.36 -0.06
CA PRO A 7 -6.63 -7.96 1.28
C PRO A 7 -5.23 -8.56 1.56
N THR A 8 -4.53 -9.01 0.51
CA THR A 8 -3.16 -9.53 0.59
C THR A 8 -2.14 -8.46 1.00
N LEU A 9 -2.26 -7.24 0.48
CA LEU A 9 -1.38 -6.13 0.84
C LEU A 9 -1.56 -5.73 2.31
N LEU A 10 -2.80 -5.65 2.79
CA LEU A 10 -3.07 -5.33 4.19
C LEU A 10 -2.47 -6.40 5.11
N ALA A 11 -2.63 -7.67 4.76
CA ALA A 11 -2.03 -8.79 5.49
C ALA A 11 -0.50 -8.73 5.48
N TRP A 12 0.10 -8.40 4.33
CA TRP A 12 1.55 -8.26 4.19
C TRP A 12 2.12 -7.10 5.01
N LEU A 13 1.52 -5.90 4.93
CA LEU A 13 1.94 -4.74 5.71
C LEU A 13 1.82 -4.99 7.22
N ASN A 14 0.72 -5.63 7.66
CA ASN A 14 0.59 -6.06 9.04
C ASN A 14 1.64 -7.12 9.43
N GLY A 15 1.92 -8.08 8.55
CA GLY A 15 2.97 -9.09 8.75
C GLY A 15 4.38 -8.49 8.86
N ALA A 16 4.64 -7.36 8.18
CA ALA A 16 5.87 -6.58 8.29
C ALA A 16 5.94 -5.70 9.55
N GLY A 17 4.95 -5.75 10.44
CA GLY A 17 4.89 -4.96 11.66
C GLY A 17 4.51 -3.49 11.45
N LEU A 18 3.98 -3.15 10.28
CA LEU A 18 3.48 -1.79 10.00
C LEU A 18 1.99 -1.73 10.34
N PRO A 19 1.58 -0.99 11.40
CA PRO A 19 0.18 -0.87 11.76
C PRO A 19 -0.54 -0.04 10.69
N VAL A 20 -1.29 -0.73 9.84
CA VAL A 20 -2.07 -0.11 8.76
C VAL A 20 -3.56 -0.31 9.00
N SER A 21 -4.38 0.64 8.58
CA SER A 21 -5.84 0.57 8.69
C SER A 21 -6.46 1.12 7.43
N LEU A 22 -7.54 0.49 6.97
CA LEU A 22 -8.32 0.98 5.85
C LEU A 22 -9.01 2.29 6.27
N ILE A 23 -8.90 3.32 5.44
CA ILE A 23 -9.52 4.62 5.65
C ILE A 23 -10.31 5.03 4.42
N ASP A 24 -11.28 5.93 4.56
CA ASP A 24 -11.88 6.61 3.41
C ASP A 24 -10.79 7.49 2.75
N PRO A 25 -10.46 7.27 1.46
CA PRO A 25 -9.48 8.08 0.74
C PRO A 25 -9.83 9.57 0.70
N LYS A 26 -11.11 9.93 0.81
CA LYS A 26 -11.60 11.31 0.85
C LYS A 26 -11.92 11.80 2.26
N GLY A 27 -11.77 10.95 3.27
CA GLY A 27 -12.04 11.26 4.66
C GLY A 27 -11.01 12.22 5.26
N VAL A 28 -11.40 12.86 6.37
CA VAL A 28 -10.47 13.67 7.17
C VAL A 28 -9.47 12.73 7.83
N THR A 29 -8.20 12.89 7.47
CA THR A 29 -7.09 12.20 8.11
C THR A 29 -6.38 13.14 9.08
N ALA A 30 -5.74 12.57 10.11
CA ALA A 30 -4.89 13.36 10.98
C ALA A 30 -3.82 14.06 10.15
N ARG A 31 -3.49 15.31 10.51
CA ARG A 31 -2.51 16.14 9.76
C ARG A 31 -1.18 15.43 9.52
N GLU A 32 -0.79 14.53 10.41
CA GLU A 32 0.46 13.79 10.37
C GLU A 32 0.38 12.43 9.66
N ALA A 33 -0.82 11.99 9.28
CA ALA A 33 -1.03 10.67 8.70
C ALA A 33 -0.37 10.54 7.33
N VAL A 34 0.29 9.41 7.10
CA VAL A 34 0.74 8.96 5.78
C VAL A 34 -0.31 7.98 5.26
N ARG A 35 -0.91 8.29 4.12
CA ARG A 35 -1.89 7.38 3.49
C ARG A 35 -1.20 6.56 2.42
N ILE A 36 -1.60 5.31 2.32
CA ILE A 36 -1.21 4.41 1.24
C ILE A 36 -2.43 4.29 0.32
N LEU A 37 -2.30 4.76 -0.91
CA LEU A 37 -3.37 4.86 -1.90
C LEU A 37 -3.03 3.99 -3.10
N ASP A 38 -4.03 3.51 -3.80
CA ASP A 38 -3.84 2.84 -5.09
C ASP A 38 -3.45 3.86 -6.18
N CYS A 39 -2.74 3.43 -7.23
CA CYS A 39 -2.33 4.33 -8.33
C CYS A 39 -3.53 4.97 -9.04
N SER A 40 -4.70 4.30 -9.07
CA SER A 40 -5.95 4.86 -9.57
C SER A 40 -6.48 6.04 -8.74
N GLU A 41 -6.01 6.20 -7.50
CA GLU A 41 -6.39 7.26 -6.57
C GLU A 41 -5.42 8.46 -6.60
N ALA A 42 -4.46 8.48 -7.55
CA ALA A 42 -3.47 9.55 -7.68
C ALA A 42 -4.06 10.97 -7.78
N GLY A 43 -5.30 11.12 -8.28
CA GLY A 43 -5.99 12.41 -8.39
C GLY A 43 -6.34 13.08 -7.05
N ILE A 44 -6.34 12.31 -5.94
CA ILE A 44 -6.59 12.83 -4.58
C ILE A 44 -5.36 12.70 -3.66
N ALA A 45 -4.24 12.24 -4.22
CA ALA A 45 -2.99 12.06 -3.50
C ALA A 45 -2.27 13.41 -3.30
N THR A 46 -1.59 13.51 -2.17
CA THR A 46 -0.75 14.64 -1.77
C THR A 46 0.70 14.20 -1.70
N TYR A 47 1.64 15.14 -1.59
CA TYR A 47 3.07 14.83 -1.48
C TYR A 47 3.45 13.97 -0.26
N ARG A 48 2.57 13.85 0.74
CA ARG A 48 2.77 13.01 1.93
C ARG A 48 2.32 11.57 1.73
N ASP A 49 1.51 11.31 0.71
CA ASP A 49 0.95 9.99 0.47
C ASP A 49 1.93 9.09 -0.30
N ILE A 50 1.68 7.79 -0.22
CA ILE A 50 2.38 6.76 -0.98
C ILE A 50 1.38 6.14 -1.95
N LEU A 51 1.71 6.13 -3.23
CA LEU A 51 0.94 5.44 -4.25
C LEU A 51 1.49 4.03 -4.46
N LEU A 52 0.59 3.05 -4.47
CA LEU A 52 0.87 1.68 -4.80
C LEU A 52 0.51 1.41 -6.24
N ASP A 53 1.43 0.77 -6.95
CA ASP A 53 1.23 0.38 -8.34
C ASP A 53 1.50 -1.12 -8.49
N GLU A 54 0.61 -1.80 -9.19
CA GLU A 54 0.81 -3.21 -9.52
C GLU A 54 1.70 -3.31 -10.77
N GLY A 55 2.75 -4.11 -10.70
CA GLY A 55 3.62 -4.32 -11.86
C GLY A 55 4.45 -5.59 -11.73
N GLU A 56 4.95 -6.08 -12.85
CA GLU A 56 5.79 -7.28 -12.85
C GLU A 56 7.24 -6.99 -12.41
N GLY A 57 7.86 -7.96 -11.75
CA GLY A 57 9.25 -7.90 -11.27
C GLY A 57 9.37 -7.50 -9.81
N ASP A 58 10.63 -7.30 -9.37
CA ASP A 58 10.98 -6.96 -8.00
C ASP A 58 10.33 -5.64 -7.53
N PRO A 59 10.09 -5.47 -6.22
CA PRO A 59 9.47 -4.27 -5.70
C PRO A 59 10.40 -3.07 -5.86
N VAL A 60 9.86 -1.98 -6.41
CA VAL A 60 10.61 -0.74 -6.68
C VAL A 60 10.01 0.40 -5.88
N PHE A 61 10.80 0.97 -4.99
CA PHE A 61 10.46 2.21 -4.29
C PHE A 61 11.03 3.43 -5.02
N THR A 62 10.15 4.37 -5.36
CA THR A 62 10.51 5.68 -5.90
C THR A 62 10.17 6.75 -4.88
N ALA A 63 11.18 7.45 -4.38
CA ALA A 63 11.01 8.53 -3.42
C ALA A 63 10.22 9.70 -4.02
N ARG A 64 9.57 10.49 -3.14
CA ARG A 64 8.90 11.73 -3.53
C ARG A 64 9.85 12.67 -4.28
N ALA A 65 9.37 13.28 -5.35
CA ALA A 65 10.14 14.25 -6.13
C ALA A 65 9.20 15.27 -6.77
N ASN A 66 9.64 16.54 -6.89
CA ASN A 66 8.93 17.59 -7.62
C ASN A 66 7.45 17.79 -7.22
N GLY A 67 7.12 17.60 -5.94
CA GLY A 67 5.74 17.74 -5.43
C GLY A 67 4.85 16.52 -5.66
N HIS A 68 5.37 15.43 -6.24
CA HIS A 68 4.65 14.17 -6.39
C HIS A 68 4.80 13.26 -5.17
N PRO A 69 3.77 12.45 -4.85
CA PRO A 69 3.84 11.42 -3.82
C PRO A 69 4.93 10.38 -4.11
N ALA A 70 5.39 9.69 -3.07
CA ALA A 70 6.22 8.52 -3.25
C ALA A 70 5.43 7.40 -3.95
N ARG A 71 6.13 6.52 -4.67
CA ARG A 71 5.53 5.36 -5.35
C ARG A 71 6.22 4.08 -4.93
N LEU A 72 5.44 3.04 -4.67
CA LEU A 72 5.92 1.68 -4.49
C LEU A 72 5.22 0.79 -5.51
N ARG A 73 6.01 0.26 -6.45
CA ARG A 73 5.52 -0.76 -7.38
C ARG A 73 5.85 -2.13 -6.83
N TYR A 74 4.91 -3.07 -6.88
CA TYR A 74 5.09 -4.42 -6.36
C TYR A 74 4.56 -5.47 -7.32
N GLY A 75 5.25 -6.61 -7.37
CA GLY A 75 4.79 -7.80 -8.07
C GLY A 75 3.96 -8.70 -7.18
N PHE A 76 2.95 -9.34 -7.76
CA PHE A 76 2.13 -10.35 -7.05
C PHE A 76 2.96 -11.54 -6.54
N GLY A 77 4.11 -11.81 -7.17
CA GLY A 77 5.09 -12.80 -6.70
C GLY A 77 5.73 -12.42 -5.36
N ASP A 78 5.83 -11.12 -5.06
CA ASP A 78 6.38 -10.59 -3.80
C ASP A 78 5.34 -10.60 -2.67
N CYS A 79 4.05 -10.65 -3.01
CA CYS A 79 2.94 -10.77 -2.06
C CYS A 79 2.79 -12.18 -1.48
N ALA A 80 3.59 -13.15 -1.93
CA ALA A 80 3.56 -14.54 -1.47
C ALA A 80 4.19 -14.72 -0.08
N CYS A 81 3.77 -13.92 0.92
CA CYS A 81 4.21 -14.04 2.31
C CYS A 81 3.12 -13.55 3.28
N ALA A 82 2.01 -14.30 3.41
CA ALA A 82 1.14 -14.22 4.61
C ALA A 82 0.29 -15.48 4.87
N ASN A 83 0.49 -16.62 4.18
CA ASN A 83 -0.32 -17.83 4.38
C ASN A 83 0.48 -19.14 4.45
N ALA A 84 1.73 -19.09 4.92
CA ALA A 84 2.50 -20.31 5.19
C ALA A 84 2.41 -20.71 6.68
N GLN A 85 1.44 -21.59 6.94
CA GLN A 85 1.43 -22.65 7.97
C GLN A 85 1.08 -22.30 9.43
N SER A 86 -0.10 -22.80 9.82
CA SER A 86 -0.18 -23.73 10.95
C SER A 86 -1.26 -24.78 10.68
N PRO A 87 -0.92 -25.98 10.19
CA PRO A 87 -1.72 -27.16 10.46
C PRO A 87 -1.18 -27.88 11.71
N LYS A 88 -2.05 -27.97 12.72
CA LYS A 88 -2.07 -28.97 13.81
C LYS A 88 -0.93 -28.93 14.87
N PRO A 89 -1.24 -29.36 16.10
CA PRO A 89 -1.31 -30.79 16.45
C PRO A 89 -2.72 -31.41 16.44
#